data_AF-A0A383C7V6-F1
#
_entry.id   AF-A0A383C7V6-F1
#
_cell.length_a   1.000
_cell.length_b   1.000
_cell.length_c   1.000
_cell.angle_alpha   90.00
_cell.angle_beta   90.00
_cell.angle_gamma   90.00
#
_symmetry.space_group_name_H-M   'P 1'
#
loop_
_entity.id
_entity.type
_entity.pdbx_description
1 polymer ?
#
loop_
_entity_poly.entity_id
_entity_poly.type
_entity_poly.pdbx_seq_one_letter_code
_entity_poly.pdbx_strand_id
1 'polypeptide(L)'
;MKSLAMITQKDIDTIQMALNDSISDMNLELKGDVSEKQRKGILEYKNKYSRVMGKLRQNPSIYSLNEGELDITAGGLIDAIQLIEENLTDDLTEKEKEEILTYKSECVKLVEILAG
;
A
#
# COMPACT_ATOMS: atom_id res chain seq x y z
N MET A 1 -1.96 -12.77 -17.82
CA MET A 1 -3.12 -13.38 -17.16
C MET A 1 -2.89 -13.24 -15.67
N LYS A 2 -3.76 -12.50 -14.97
CA LYS A 2 -3.70 -12.26 -13.53
C LYS A 2 -3.61 -13.56 -12.74
N SER A 3 -2.40 -13.98 -12.36
CA SER A 3 -2.19 -15.23 -11.64
C SER A 3 -2.16 -14.98 -10.14
N LEU A 4 -3.34 -14.65 -9.58
CA LEU A 4 -3.52 -14.43 -8.14
C LEU A 4 -3.15 -15.65 -7.27
N ALA A 5 -3.03 -16.83 -7.87
CA ALA A 5 -2.59 -18.05 -7.22
C ALA A 5 -1.14 -17.97 -6.66
N MET A 6 -0.35 -17.00 -7.11
CA MET A 6 1.02 -16.78 -6.62
C MET A 6 1.09 -15.92 -5.35
N ILE A 7 -0.04 -15.33 -4.92
CA ILE A 7 -0.08 -14.49 -3.72
C ILE A 7 -0.17 -15.38 -2.48
N THR A 8 0.82 -15.26 -1.61
CA THR A 8 0.98 -15.99 -0.35
C THR A 8 0.43 -15.20 0.83
N GLN A 9 0.38 -15.81 2.01
CA GLN A 9 0.04 -15.09 3.24
C GLN A 9 1.01 -13.94 3.53
N LYS A 10 2.31 -14.15 3.30
CA LYS A 10 3.32 -13.08 3.45
C LYS A 10 3.00 -11.90 2.53
N ASP A 11 2.61 -12.18 1.30
CA ASP A 11 2.23 -11.14 0.34
C ASP A 11 0.97 -10.36 0.81
N ILE A 12 0.00 -11.03 1.47
CA ILE A 12 -1.14 -10.36 2.11
C ILE A 12 -0.68 -9.45 3.25
N ASP A 13 0.28 -9.90 4.07
CA ASP A 13 0.83 -9.10 5.16
C ASP A 13 1.55 -7.86 4.60
N THR A 14 2.32 -8.01 3.51
CA THR A 14 2.96 -6.90 2.78
C THR A 14 1.91 -5.91 2.24
N ILE A 15 0.81 -6.39 1.64
CA ILE A 15 -0.30 -5.54 1.20
C ILE A 15 -0.91 -4.76 2.37
N GLN A 16 -1.13 -5.43 3.50
CA GLN A 16 -1.65 -4.77 4.69
C GLN A 16 -0.66 -3.71 5.22
N MET A 17 0.64 -4.00 5.21
CA MET A 17 1.65 -3.01 5.60
C MET A 17 1.58 -1.77 4.69
N ALA A 18 1.58 -1.95 3.37
CA ALA A 18 1.54 -0.84 2.40
C ALA A 18 0.30 0.04 2.52
N LEU A 19 -0.88 -0.59 2.70
CA LEU A 19 -2.12 0.14 2.92
C LEU A 19 -2.10 0.90 4.26
N ASN A 20 -1.54 0.32 5.34
CA ASN A 20 -1.42 1.02 6.62
C ASN A 20 -0.44 2.19 6.54
N ASP A 21 0.68 2.04 5.85
CA ASP A 21 1.68 3.10 5.66
C ASP A 21 1.06 4.28 4.92
N SER A 22 0.40 4.00 3.79
CA SER A 22 -0.32 5.00 3.00
C SER A 22 -1.43 5.70 3.79
N ILE A 23 -2.20 4.95 4.60
CA ILE A 23 -3.22 5.53 5.50
C ILE A 23 -2.56 6.42 6.57
N SER A 24 -1.41 6.02 7.09
CA SER A 24 -0.69 6.76 8.12
C SER A 24 -0.14 8.08 7.56
N ASP A 25 0.43 8.06 6.37
CA ASP A 25 0.87 9.25 5.64
C ASP A 25 -0.29 10.21 5.37
N MET A 26 -1.39 9.72 4.80
CA MET A 26 -2.60 10.53 4.60
C MET A 26 -3.14 11.14 5.91
N ASN A 27 -3.01 10.44 7.04
CA ASN A 27 -3.38 11.01 8.34
C ASN A 27 -2.46 12.13 8.79
N LEU A 28 -1.17 12.08 8.45
CA LEU A 28 -0.22 13.16 8.71
C LEU A 28 -0.56 14.37 7.83
N GLU A 29 -0.79 14.15 6.53
CA GLU A 29 -1.18 15.21 5.59
C GLU A 29 -2.47 15.92 6.04
N LEU A 30 -3.48 15.17 6.49
CA LEU A 30 -4.75 15.72 6.99
C LEU A 30 -4.62 16.60 8.24
N LYS A 31 -3.55 16.42 9.03
CA LYS A 31 -3.24 17.27 10.20
C LYS A 31 -2.52 18.55 9.80
N GLY A 32 -1.94 18.60 8.60
CA GLY A 32 -1.31 19.78 8.03
C GLY A 32 -2.31 20.82 7.51
N ASP A 33 -1.76 21.88 6.94
CA ASP A 33 -2.53 22.90 6.24
C ASP A 33 -2.86 22.43 4.82
N VAL A 34 -4.07 21.91 4.64
CA VAL A 34 -4.58 21.44 3.35
C VAL A 34 -5.89 22.14 3.02
N SER A 35 -6.06 22.49 1.74
CA SER A 35 -7.33 23.05 1.27
C SER A 35 -8.48 22.06 1.44
N GLU A 36 -9.71 22.56 1.52
CA GLU A 36 -10.91 21.70 1.64
C GLU A 36 -11.02 20.70 0.48
N LYS A 37 -10.63 21.11 -0.74
CA LYS A 37 -10.61 20.24 -1.91
C LYS A 37 -9.60 19.10 -1.77
N GLN A 38 -8.38 19.40 -1.31
CA GLN A 38 -7.36 18.38 -1.05
C GLN A 38 -7.83 17.44 0.06
N ARG A 39 -8.31 17.98 1.18
CA ARG A 39 -8.85 17.21 2.31
C ARG A 39 -9.89 16.19 1.88
N LYS A 40 -10.84 16.59 1.02
CA LYS A 40 -11.87 15.68 0.49
C LYS A 40 -11.27 14.54 -0.32
N GLY A 41 -10.29 14.83 -1.19
CA GLY A 41 -9.58 13.82 -1.97
C GLY A 41 -8.83 12.82 -1.10
N ILE A 42 -8.05 13.32 -0.13
CA ILE A 42 -7.28 12.48 0.81
C ILE A 42 -8.23 11.56 1.60
N LEU A 43 -9.33 12.10 2.13
CA LEU A 43 -10.33 11.30 2.85
C LEU A 43 -10.97 10.23 1.96
N GLU A 44 -11.19 10.50 0.68
CA GLU A 44 -11.75 9.53 -0.25
C GLU A 44 -10.81 8.33 -0.44
N TYR A 45 -9.53 8.56 -0.73
CA TYR A 45 -8.54 7.48 -0.89
C TYR A 45 -8.28 6.74 0.43
N LYS A 46 -8.13 7.45 1.53
CA LYS A 46 -8.01 6.85 2.87
C LYS A 46 -9.16 5.90 3.18
N ASN A 47 -10.40 6.28 2.85
CA ASN A 47 -11.57 5.43 3.06
C ASN A 47 -11.55 4.18 2.16
N LYS A 48 -11.11 4.31 0.91
CA LYS A 48 -10.92 3.17 -0.01
C LYS A 48 -9.90 2.17 0.56
N TYR A 49 -8.73 2.65 1.01
CA TYR A 49 -7.69 1.80 1.58
C TYR A 49 -8.13 1.14 2.89
N SER A 50 -8.80 1.90 3.76
CA SER A 50 -9.32 1.38 5.02
C SER A 50 -10.35 0.26 4.81
N ARG A 51 -11.17 0.36 3.76
CA ARG A 51 -12.15 -0.68 3.41
C ARG A 51 -11.48 -1.97 2.96
N VAL A 52 -10.49 -1.88 2.06
CA VAL A 52 -9.72 -3.04 1.59
C VAL A 52 -8.95 -3.68 2.74
N MET A 53 -8.28 -2.87 3.55
CA MET A 53 -7.62 -3.30 4.79
C MET A 53 -8.57 -4.08 5.69
N GLY A 54 -9.77 -3.55 5.94
CA GLY A 54 -10.78 -4.19 6.77
C GLY A 54 -11.17 -5.58 6.26
N LYS A 55 -11.33 -5.74 4.95
CA LYS A 55 -11.61 -7.03 4.32
C LYS A 55 -10.46 -8.02 4.49
N LEU A 56 -9.23 -7.60 4.21
CA LEU A 56 -8.06 -8.46 4.33
C LEU A 56 -7.78 -8.86 5.79
N ARG A 57 -8.13 -8.01 6.78
CA ARG A 57 -8.04 -8.38 8.20
C ARG A 57 -9.09 -9.41 8.61
N GLN A 58 -10.29 -9.34 8.04
CA GLN A 58 -11.36 -10.32 8.30
C GLN A 58 -11.12 -11.65 7.58
N ASN A 59 -10.60 -11.59 6.36
CA ASN A 59 -10.27 -12.74 5.54
C ASN A 59 -8.96 -12.46 4.79
N PRO A 60 -7.81 -12.97 5.27
CA PRO A 60 -6.49 -12.68 4.71
C PRO A 60 -6.24 -13.48 3.43
N SER A 61 -7.03 -13.19 2.41
CA SER A 61 -6.98 -13.83 1.10
C SER A 61 -7.24 -12.79 0.03
N ILE A 62 -6.40 -12.77 -1.01
CA ILE A 62 -6.59 -11.85 -2.14
C ILE A 62 -7.92 -12.09 -2.87
N TYR A 63 -8.44 -13.32 -2.81
CA TYR A 63 -9.73 -13.70 -3.37
C TYR A 63 -10.94 -13.15 -2.60
N SER A 64 -10.72 -12.52 -1.44
CA SER A 64 -11.77 -11.78 -0.72
C SER A 64 -12.10 -10.43 -1.36
N LEU A 65 -11.28 -9.98 -2.31
CA LEU A 65 -11.39 -8.68 -2.97
C LEU A 65 -11.99 -8.85 -4.38
N ASN A 66 -12.83 -7.90 -4.78
CA ASN A 66 -13.28 -7.78 -6.17
C ASN A 66 -12.27 -7.00 -7.04
N GLU A 67 -12.48 -6.96 -8.35
CA GLU A 67 -11.56 -6.30 -9.30
C GLU A 67 -11.24 -4.84 -8.93
N GLY A 68 -12.25 -4.02 -8.64
CA GLY A 68 -12.01 -2.64 -8.22
C GLY A 68 -11.30 -2.51 -6.86
N GLU A 69 -11.41 -3.51 -5.98
CA GLU A 69 -10.64 -3.58 -4.74
C GLU A 69 -9.20 -4.03 -4.97
N LEU A 70 -8.96 -4.88 -5.96
CA LEU A 70 -7.61 -5.24 -6.40
C LEU A 70 -6.90 -4.03 -7.03
N ASP A 71 -7.62 -3.18 -7.76
CA ASP A 71 -7.07 -1.92 -8.28
C ASP A 71 -6.72 -0.95 -7.15
N ILE A 72 -7.58 -0.87 -6.12
CA ILE A 72 -7.30 -0.09 -4.90
C ILE A 72 -6.08 -0.65 -4.16
N THR A 73 -5.94 -1.97 -4.06
CA THR A 73 -4.75 -2.62 -3.50
C THR A 73 -3.49 -2.25 -4.28
N ALA A 74 -3.53 -2.29 -5.60
CA ALA A 74 -2.40 -1.87 -6.44
C ALA A 74 -2.04 -0.40 -6.21
N GLY A 75 -3.04 0.48 -6.10
CA GLY A 75 -2.83 1.89 -5.73
C GLY A 75 -2.09 2.07 -4.40
N GLY A 76 -2.53 1.38 -3.34
CA GLY A 76 -1.86 1.46 -2.03
C GLY A 76 -0.43 0.91 -2.03
N LEU A 77 -0.14 -0.11 -2.85
CA LEU A 77 1.24 -0.61 -3.03
C LEU A 77 2.12 0.41 -3.76
N ILE A 78 1.57 1.08 -4.78
CA ILE A 78 2.27 2.13 -5.53
C ILE A 78 2.56 3.34 -4.62
N ASP A 79 1.59 3.77 -3.82
CA ASP A 79 1.78 4.86 -2.87
C ASP A 79 2.88 4.52 -1.85
N ALA A 80 2.90 3.29 -1.31
CA ALA A 80 3.97 2.85 -0.42
C ALA A 80 5.36 2.85 -1.11
N ILE A 81 5.44 2.46 -2.39
CA ILE A 81 6.68 2.55 -3.18
C ILE A 81 7.14 4.00 -3.29
N GLN A 82 6.23 4.92 -3.62
CA GLN A 82 6.54 6.35 -3.73
C GLN A 82 7.00 6.93 -2.39
N LEU A 83 6.31 6.60 -1.28
CA LEU A 83 6.70 7.01 0.06
C LEU A 83 8.13 6.57 0.39
N ILE A 84 8.51 5.35 0.02
CA ILE A 84 9.89 4.87 0.19
C ILE A 84 10.85 5.68 -0.68
N GLU A 85 10.53 5.92 -1.95
CA GLU A 85 11.40 6.66 -2.87
C GLU A 85 11.62 8.11 -2.44
N GLU A 86 10.61 8.76 -1.86
CA GLU A 86 10.68 10.14 -1.38
C GLU A 86 11.43 10.28 -0.06
N ASN A 87 11.40 9.24 0.79
CA ASN A 87 11.99 9.26 2.13
C ASN A 87 13.26 8.42 2.28
N LEU A 88 13.77 7.80 1.19
CA LEU A 88 15.02 7.06 1.24
C LEU A 88 16.20 8.03 1.34
N THR A 89 16.92 7.97 2.45
CA THR A 89 17.99 8.90 2.80
C THR A 89 19.32 8.19 3.06
N ASP A 90 20.43 8.94 2.98
CA ASP A 90 21.78 8.38 3.15
C ASP A 90 22.18 8.11 4.61
N ASP A 91 21.44 8.64 5.58
CA ASP A 91 21.67 8.51 7.03
C ASP A 91 21.22 7.17 7.63
N LEU A 92 20.55 6.33 6.83
CA LEU A 92 20.20 4.97 7.20
C LEU A 92 21.43 4.06 7.21
N THR A 93 21.46 3.10 8.13
CA THR A 93 22.46 2.03 8.10
C THR A 93 22.23 1.10 6.90
N GLU A 94 23.27 0.40 6.45
CA GLU A 94 23.16 -0.55 5.34
C GLU A 94 22.07 -1.59 5.55
N LYS A 95 21.90 -2.05 6.80
CA LYS A 95 20.85 -3.01 7.17
C LYS A 95 19.45 -2.42 7.01
N GLU A 96 19.24 -1.19 7.48
CA GLU A 96 17.95 -0.50 7.33
C GLU A 96 17.62 -0.24 5.86
N LYS A 97 18.62 0.18 5.06
CA LYS A 97 18.47 0.33 3.61
C LYS A 97 18.07 -0.98 2.94
N GLU A 98 18.72 -2.08 3.29
CA GLU A 98 18.40 -3.41 2.75
C GLU A 98 16.96 -3.85 3.08
N GLU A 99 16.51 -3.64 4.32
CA GLU A 99 15.14 -3.98 4.74
C GLU A 99 14.10 -3.14 3.99
N ILE A 100 14.32 -1.82 3.86
CA ILE A 100 13.43 -0.91 3.13
C ILE A 100 13.38 -1.26 1.63
N LEU A 101 14.53 -1.53 1.01
CA LEU A 101 14.59 -1.92 -0.40
C LEU A 101 13.96 -3.29 -0.66
N THR A 102 14.08 -4.21 0.29
CA THR A 102 13.39 -5.52 0.22
C THR A 102 11.88 -5.32 0.25
N TYR A 103 11.37 -4.52 1.19
CA TYR A 103 9.95 -4.20 1.26
C TYR A 103 9.44 -3.53 -0.02
N LYS A 104 10.17 -2.53 -0.54
CA LYS A 104 9.86 -1.89 -1.83
C LYS A 104 9.78 -2.92 -2.97
N SER A 105 10.74 -3.83 -3.04
CA SER A 105 10.79 -4.89 -4.07
C SER A 105 9.59 -5.84 -3.97
N GLU A 106 9.17 -6.19 -2.75
CA GLU A 106 7.96 -6.98 -2.52
C GLU A 106 6.70 -6.25 -3.00
N CYS A 107 6.58 -4.94 -2.72
CA CYS A 107 5.48 -4.12 -3.24
C CYS A 107 5.45 -4.09 -4.78
N VAL A 108 6.61 -3.90 -5.43
CA VAL A 108 6.73 -3.88 -6.90
C VAL A 108 6.26 -5.20 -7.50
N LYS A 109 6.76 -6.32 -6.99
CA LYS A 109 6.33 -7.66 -7.41
C LYS A 109 4.81 -7.82 -7.31
N LEU A 110 4.20 -7.33 -6.24
CA LEU A 110 2.75 -7.44 -6.03
C LEU A 110 1.95 -6.59 -7.01
N VAL A 111 2.41 -5.38 -7.33
CA VAL A 111 1.81 -4.54 -8.37
C VAL A 111 1.83 -5.25 -9.72
N GLU A 112 2.96 -5.87 -10.09
CA GLU A 112 3.09 -6.63 -11.34
C GLU A 112 2.11 -7.81 -11.40
N ILE A 113 1.93 -8.55 -10.31
CA ILE A 113 0.94 -9.65 -10.22
C ILE A 113 -0.48 -9.10 -10.38
N LEU A 114 -0.79 -7.94 -9.80
CA LEU A 114 -2.12 -7.35 -9.83
C LEU A 114 -2.46 -6.70 -11.19
N ALA A 115 -1.46 -6.24 -11.94
CA ALA A 115 -1.59 -5.68 -13.28
C ALA A 115 -1.66 -6.74 -14.41
N GLY A 116 -1.22 -7.97 -14.12
CA GLY A 116 -1.09 -9.08 -15.07
C GLY A 116 -2.39 -9.68 -15.58
#